data_AF-A0A7V6DPP8-F1
#
_entry.id   AF-A0A7V6DPP8-F1
#
_cell.length_a   1.000
_cell.length_b   1.000
_cell.length_c   1.000
_cell.angle_alpha   90.00
_cell.angle_beta   90.00
_cell.angle_gamma   90.00
#
_symmetry.space_group_name_H-M   'P 1'
#
loop_
_entity.id
_entity.type
_entity.pdbx_description
1 polymer ?
#
loop_
_entity_poly.entity_id
_entity_poly.type
_entity_poly.pdbx_seq_one_letter_code
_entity_poly.pdbx_strand_id
1 'polypeptide(L)'
;MIDEVMKHHGFNLSASCAGKASYTKWVKHHGKRAYITVNDASGEGFPTTMEEPVQVTLHDLKTGNELEAPRHISSLSAYLESLQE
;
A
#
# COMPACT_ATOMS: atom_id res chain seq x y z
N MET A 1 -3.99 -7.89 -14.91
CA MET A 1 -3.61 -8.53 -13.63
C MET A 1 -3.51 -7.46 -12.54
N ILE A 2 -3.64 -7.79 -11.25
CA ILE A 2 -3.57 -6.80 -10.15
C ILE A 2 -2.27 -5.99 -10.23
N ASP A 3 -1.14 -6.64 -10.51
CA ASP A 3 0.16 -5.95 -10.67
C ASP A 3 0.14 -4.81 -11.69
N GLU A 4 -0.56 -4.98 -12.82
CA GLU A 4 -0.65 -3.98 -13.87
C GLU A 4 -1.52 -2.80 -13.43
N VAL A 5 -2.61 -3.08 -12.73
CA VAL A 5 -3.49 -2.06 -12.13
C VAL A 5 -2.71 -1.27 -11.08
N MET A 6 -2.04 -1.95 -10.15
CA MET A 6 -1.22 -1.31 -9.12
C MET A 6 -0.12 -0.44 -9.73
N LYS A 7 0.56 -0.94 -10.77
CA LYS A 7 1.58 -0.19 -11.51
C LYS A 7 1.00 1.04 -12.20
N HIS A 8 -0.19 0.95 -12.79
CA HIS A 8 -0.89 2.09 -13.38
C HIS A 8 -1.17 3.19 -12.33
N HIS A 9 -1.48 2.80 -11.10
CA HIS A 9 -1.66 3.72 -9.97
C HIS A 9 -0.34 4.17 -9.30
N GLY A 10 0.81 3.79 -9.85
CA GLY A 10 2.14 4.21 -9.38
C GLY A 10 2.71 3.38 -8.24
N PHE A 11 2.14 2.21 -7.96
CA PHE A 11 2.70 1.25 -7.00
C PHE A 11 3.72 0.32 -7.66
N ASN A 12 4.71 -0.12 -6.88
CA ASN A 12 5.68 -1.12 -7.28
C ASN A 12 5.62 -2.32 -6.33
N LEU A 13 5.90 -3.51 -6.85
CA LEU A 13 6.10 -4.69 -6.01
C LEU A 13 7.34 -4.49 -5.12
N SER A 14 7.18 -4.79 -3.84
CA SER A 14 8.28 -4.79 -2.88
C SER A 14 8.17 -6.02 -1.99
N ALA A 15 9.30 -6.69 -1.78
CA ALA A 15 9.42 -7.79 -0.83
C ALA A 15 10.50 -7.42 0.19
N SER A 16 10.17 -7.55 1.47
CA SER A 16 11.12 -7.33 2.56
C SER A 16 11.88 -8.62 2.89
N CYS A 17 13.05 -8.50 3.51
CA CYS A 17 13.83 -9.65 3.98
C CYS A 17 13.10 -10.50 5.03
N ALA A 18 12.04 -9.97 5.65
CA ALA A 18 11.19 -10.69 6.61
C ALA A 18 10.06 -11.47 5.93
N GLY A 19 10.04 -11.57 4.60
CA GLY A 19 9.03 -12.32 3.84
C GLY A 19 7.73 -11.55 3.61
N LYS A 20 7.58 -10.33 4.13
CA LYS A 20 6.41 -9.49 3.84
C LYS A 20 6.49 -8.93 2.42
N ALA A 21 5.40 -9.11 1.68
CA ALA A 21 5.27 -8.66 0.31
C ALA A 21 4.17 -7.59 0.23
N SER A 22 4.47 -6.42 -0.34
CA SER A 22 3.55 -5.28 -0.38
C SER A 22 3.72 -4.46 -1.64
N TYR A 23 2.64 -3.82 -2.08
CA TYR A 23 2.71 -2.79 -3.11
C TYR A 23 3.11 -1.46 -2.49
N THR A 24 4.19 -0.85 -2.98
CA THR A 24 4.73 0.40 -2.43
C THR A 24 4.60 1.57 -3.40
N LYS A 25 4.14 2.73 -2.91
CA LYS A 25 4.09 4.00 -3.65
C LYS A 25 4.71 5.13 -2.84
N TRP A 26 5.59 5.92 -3.44
CA TRP A 26 6.20 7.08 -2.76
C TRP A 26 5.25 8.27 -2.76
N VAL A 27 5.18 8.96 -1.64
CA VAL A 27 4.32 10.13 -1.44
C VAL A 27 5.03 11.21 -0.64
N LYS A 28 4.47 12.42 -0.65
CA LYS A 28 4.88 13.50 0.23
C LYS A 28 3.81 13.69 1.30
N HIS A 29 4.19 13.65 2.56
CA HIS A 29 3.29 13.80 3.69
C HIS A 29 3.84 14.88 4.63
N HIS A 30 3.07 15.94 4.87
CA HIS A 30 3.48 17.14 5.63
C HIS A 30 4.89 17.66 5.28
N GLY A 31 5.21 17.76 3.99
CA GLY A 31 6.52 18.26 3.56
C GLY A 31 7.64 17.20 3.54
N LYS A 32 7.44 16.04 4.16
CA LYS A 32 8.43 14.95 4.28
C LYS A 32 8.20 13.85 3.26
N ARG A 33 9.26 13.08 2.96
CA ARG A 33 9.19 11.91 2.09
C ARG A 33 8.63 10.73 2.88
N ALA A 34 7.60 10.11 2.35
CA ALA A 34 6.95 8.95 2.91
C ALA A 34 6.68 7.92 1.81
N TYR A 35 6.26 6.72 2.20
CA TYR A 35 5.75 5.73 1.26
C TYR A 35 4.54 5.02 1.85
N ILE A 36 3.65 4.62 0.97
CA ILE A 36 2.47 3.82 1.30
C ILE A 36 2.77 2.37 0.96
N THR A 37 2.41 1.45 1.83
CA THR A 37 2.29 0.02 1.52
C THR A 37 0.83 -0.39 1.41
N VAL A 38 0.54 -1.30 0.50
CA VAL A 38 -0.75 -1.99 0.39
C VAL A 38 -0.49 -3.48 0.48
N ASN A 39 -1.17 -4.11 1.43
CA ASN A 39 -1.14 -5.53 1.70
C ASN A 39 -2.56 -6.11 1.63
N ASP A 40 -2.66 -7.44 1.58
CA ASP A 40 -3.92 -8.12 1.89
C ASP A 40 -4.37 -7.83 3.34
N ALA A 41 -5.54 -8.35 3.71
CA ALA A 41 -6.11 -8.15 5.05
C ALA A 41 -5.26 -8.71 6.20
N SER A 42 -4.30 -9.61 5.93
CA SER A 42 -3.38 -10.13 6.96
C SER A 42 -2.21 -9.18 7.22
N GLY A 43 -1.90 -8.28 6.29
CA GLY A 43 -0.74 -7.39 6.37
C GLY A 43 0.59 -8.06 5.99
N GLU A 44 0.57 -9.29 5.47
CA GLU A 44 1.78 -10.06 5.15
C GLU A 44 1.98 -10.28 3.64
N GLY A 45 0.89 -10.37 2.87
CA GLY A 45 0.91 -10.69 1.45
C GLY A 45 0.34 -9.61 0.54
N PHE A 46 0.23 -9.97 -0.74
CA PHE A 46 -0.43 -9.15 -1.75
C PHE A 46 -1.91 -9.51 -1.85
N PRO A 47 -2.80 -8.53 -2.06
CA PRO A 47 -4.15 -8.83 -2.53
C PRO A 47 -4.09 -9.51 -3.90
N THR A 48 -4.96 -10.49 -4.10
CA THR A 48 -5.07 -11.29 -5.32
C THR A 48 -6.23 -10.85 -6.21
N THR A 49 -7.22 -10.16 -5.65
CA THR A 49 -8.37 -9.60 -6.40
C THR A 49 -8.68 -8.14 -6.04
N MET A 50 -9.57 -7.50 -6.80
CA MET A 50 -9.97 -6.10 -6.57
C MET A 50 -10.96 -5.95 -5.42
N GLU A 51 -11.66 -7.04 -5.08
CA GLU A 51 -12.73 -7.12 -4.11
C GLU A 51 -12.22 -7.46 -2.70
N GLU A 52 -10.98 -7.94 -2.59
CA GLU A 52 -10.38 -8.32 -1.32
C GLU A 52 -10.11 -7.09 -0.43
N PRO A 53 -10.39 -7.19 0.87
CA PRO A 53 -10.02 -6.15 1.83
C PRO A 53 -8.50 -6.00 1.91
N VAL A 54 -8.05 -4.76 2.10
CA VAL A 54 -6.63 -4.42 2.12
C VAL A 54 -6.26 -3.64 3.37
N GLN A 55 -5.01 -3.81 3.80
CA GLN A 55 -4.38 -2.97 4.79
C GLN A 55 -3.48 -1.95 4.08
N VAL A 56 -3.66 -0.67 4.40
CA VAL A 56 -2.86 0.43 3.87
C VAL A 56 -2.13 1.11 5.01
N THR A 57 -0.80 1.17 4.92
CA THR A 57 0.04 1.78 5.95
C THR A 57 0.91 2.88 5.35
N LEU A 58 1.04 4.00 6.07
CA LEU A 58 1.91 5.12 5.69
C LEU A 58 3.19 5.08 6.53
N HIS A 59 4.33 5.08 5.87
CA HIS A 59 5.65 4.98 6.50
C HIS A 59 6.51 6.21 6.22
N ASP A 60 7.28 6.64 7.20
CA ASP A 60 8.35 7.62 7.02
C ASP A 60 9.49 6.97 6.22
N LEU A 61 9.91 7.61 5.13
CA LEU A 61 10.90 7.01 4.24
C LEU A 61 12.28 6.86 4.89
N LYS A 62 12.62 7.73 5.84
CA LYS A 62 13.96 7.73 6.46
C LYS A 62 14.08 6.66 7.54
N THR A 63 13.03 6.46 8.32
CA THR A 63 13.03 5.58 9.50
C THR A 63 12.32 4.25 9.28
N GLY A 64 11.41 4.19 8.30
CA GLY A 64 10.51 3.05 8.08
C GLY A 64 9.35 2.98 9.08
N ASN A 65 9.30 3.89 10.06
CA ASN A 65 8.26 3.92 11.08
C ASN A 65 6.91 4.28 10.48
N GLU A 66 5.86 3.68 11.03
CA GLU A 66 4.49 4.07 10.74
C GLU A 66 4.25 5.52 11.17
N LEU A 67 3.70 6.32 10.27
CA LEU A 67 3.35 7.71 10.53
C LEU A 67 1.93 7.84 11.09
N GLU A 68 1.07 6.88 10.77
CA GLU A 68 -0.33 6.79 11.19
C GLU A 68 -0.69 5.32 11.43
N ALA A 69 -1.79 5.08 12.17
CA ALA A 69 -2.30 3.72 12.35
C ALA A 69 -2.69 3.10 10.99
N PRO A 70 -2.45 1.79 10.78
CA PRO A 70 -2.88 1.11 9.56
C PRO A 70 -4.37 1.28 9.29
N ARG A 71 -4.71 1.56 8.04
CA ARG A 71 -6.09 1.71 7.57
C ARG A 71 -6.54 0.40 6.94
N HIS A 72 -7.62 -0.17 7.46
CA HIS A 72 -8.30 -1.30 6.83
C HIS A 72 -9.38 -0.78 5.90
N ILE A 73 -9.29 -1.16 4.62
CA ILE A 73 -10.22 -0.73 3.57
C ILE A 73 -10.95 -1.98 3.05
N SER A 74 -12.25 -1.84 2.81
CA SER A 74 -13.13 -2.96 2.49
C SER A 74 -12.78 -3.69 1.18
N SER A 75 -12.13 -3.00 0.25
CA SER A 75 -11.64 -3.59 -1.00
C SER A 75 -10.46 -2.81 -1.57
N LEU A 76 -9.63 -3.48 -2.39
CA LEU A 76 -8.58 -2.82 -3.17
C LEU A 76 -9.16 -1.77 -4.14
N SER A 77 -10.28 -2.07 -4.80
CA SER A 77 -10.95 -1.12 -5.70
C SER A 77 -11.32 0.19 -5.01
N ALA A 78 -11.94 0.12 -3.83
CA ALA A 78 -12.35 1.29 -3.06
C ALA A 78 -11.14 2.15 -2.65
N TYR A 79 -10.01 1.51 -2.33
CA TYR A 79 -8.79 2.25 -2.05
C TYR A 79 -8.27 2.97 -3.31
N LEU A 80 -8.18 2.29 -4.44
CA LEU A 80 -7.65 2.88 -5.67
C LEU A 80 -8.54 4.02 -6.20
N GLU A 81 -9.86 3.93 -6.04
CA GLU A 81 -10.80 5.00 -6.33
C GLU A 81 -10.54 6.24 -5.46
N SER A 82 -10.28 6.04 -4.15
CA SER A 82 -9.96 7.15 -3.24
C SER A 82 -8.66 7.90 -3.55
N LEU A 83 -7.82 7.37 -4.44
CA LEU A 83 -6.57 8.03 -4.89
C LEU A 83 -6.77 8.93 -6.12
N GLN A 84 -7.94 8.89 -6.76
CA GLN A 84 -8.26 9.68 -7.96
C GLN A 84 -8.96 11.01 -7.64
N GLU A 85 -9.43 11.18 -6.40
CA GLU A 85 -10.01 12.41 -5.85
C GLU A 85 -8.93 13.34 -5.27
#